data_AF-A0A9W7XDV2-F1
#
_entry.id   AF-A0A9W7XDV2-F1
#
_cell.length_a   1.000
_cell.length_b   1.000
_cell.length_c   1.000
_cell.angle_alpha   90.00
_cell.angle_beta   90.00
_cell.angle_gamma   90.00
#
_symmetry.space_group_name_H-M   'P 1'
#
loop_
_entity.id
_entity.type
_entity.pdbx_description
1 polymer ?
#
loop_
_entity_poly.entity_id
_entity_poly.type
_entity_poly.pdbx_seq_one_letter_code
_entity_poly.pdbx_strand_id
1 'polypeptide(L)'
;MLSYPPNTYEQHLPPMPTFGRRSSVSSSLLYNTSSYKYAIFDIDLNCSELYAPTNTNNDDFSSFRSFLPVSKCCFAVYKLTFIMDMRPFSAIIFCTWLPPAASESEKHRYVSRAGDMMKKLSHCDFHFVCSEWKEFQHVNAVSRVRKLIKAE
;
A
#
# COMPACT_ATOMS: atom_id res chain seq x y z
N MET A 1 -55.35 9.88 9.10
CA MET A 1 -54.05 10.47 8.72
C MET A 1 -52.99 9.78 9.55
N LEU A 2 -52.17 8.93 8.92
CA LEU A 2 -51.08 8.21 9.59
C LEU A 2 -49.77 8.95 9.29
N SER A 3 -49.16 9.53 10.33
CA SER A 3 -47.89 10.24 10.24
C SER A 3 -46.75 9.22 10.35
N TYR A 4 -45.92 9.12 9.31
CA TYR A 4 -44.68 8.34 9.36
C TYR A 4 -43.61 9.10 10.15
N PRO A 5 -42.80 8.44 11.00
CA PRO A 5 -41.66 9.08 11.65
C PRO A 5 -40.55 9.37 10.62
N PRO A 6 -39.71 10.40 10.86
CA PRO A 6 -38.60 10.72 9.97
C PRO A 6 -37.54 9.61 10.03
N ASN A 7 -37.16 9.12 8.86
CA ASN A 7 -36.09 8.14 8.68
C ASN A 7 -34.75 8.83 8.91
N THR A 8 -34.20 8.73 10.12
CA THR A 8 -32.84 9.17 10.45
C THR A 8 -31.85 8.11 9.97
N TYR A 9 -31.61 8.05 8.66
CA TYR A 9 -30.42 7.39 8.13
C TYR A 9 -29.25 8.36 8.27
N GLU A 10 -28.72 8.49 9.50
CA GLU A 10 -27.32 8.88 9.65
C GLU A 10 -26.50 7.79 8.96
N GLN A 11 -26.04 8.10 7.74
CA GLN A 11 -25.04 7.32 7.05
C GLN A 11 -23.81 7.29 7.96
N HIS A 12 -23.62 6.20 8.69
CA HIS A 12 -22.34 5.81 9.26
C HIS A 12 -21.36 5.62 8.09
N LEU A 13 -20.83 6.73 7.57
CA LEU A 13 -19.63 6.72 6.76
C LEU A 13 -18.56 6.05 7.62
N PRO A 14 -17.84 5.04 7.09
CA PRO A 14 -16.71 4.48 7.82
C PRO A 14 -15.79 5.64 8.20
N PRO A 15 -15.23 5.65 9.43
CA PRO A 15 -14.33 6.70 9.84
C PRO A 15 -13.26 6.86 8.78
N MET A 16 -13.18 8.06 8.18
CA MET A 16 -12.09 8.35 7.26
C MET A 16 -10.80 8.08 8.01
N PRO A 17 -9.90 7.25 7.47
CA PRO A 17 -8.66 6.96 8.14
C PRO A 17 -7.89 8.25 8.37
N THR A 18 -7.62 8.56 9.64
CA THR A 18 -6.78 9.67 10.01
C THR A 18 -5.35 9.37 9.56
N PHE A 19 -4.82 10.22 8.68
CA PHE A 19 -3.42 10.18 8.25
C PHE A 19 -2.53 10.37 9.49
N GLY A 20 -2.03 9.27 10.04
CA GLY A 20 -1.04 9.30 11.11
C GLY A 20 0.28 9.79 10.53
N ARG A 21 0.54 11.10 10.59
CA ARG A 21 1.88 11.64 10.30
C ARG A 21 2.84 11.14 11.37
N ARG A 22 3.73 10.21 11.02
CA ARG A 22 5.00 10.08 11.75
C ARG A 22 5.95 11.16 11.23
N SER A 23 6.22 12.15 12.07
CA SER A 23 7.23 13.17 11.85
C SER A 23 8.64 12.57 12.00
N SER A 24 9.07 11.67 11.13
CA SER A 24 10.47 11.24 11.11
C SER A 24 11.27 12.21 10.22
N VAL A 25 11.60 13.36 10.80
CA VAL A 25 12.61 14.29 10.28
C VAL A 25 13.97 13.64 10.53
N SER A 26 14.39 12.73 9.65
CA SER A 26 15.80 12.36 9.51
C SER A 26 16.01 11.70 8.15
N SER A 27 16.70 12.43 7.28
CA SER A 27 17.12 12.06 5.93
C SER A 27 18.07 10.84 5.86
N SER A 28 18.41 10.24 7.01
CA SER A 28 19.38 9.16 7.17
C SER A 28 18.80 7.86 7.75
N LEU A 29 17.54 7.83 8.20
CA LEU A 29 16.92 6.62 8.73
C LEU A 29 16.12 5.92 7.63
N LEU A 30 16.60 4.75 7.21
CA LEU A 30 15.85 3.86 6.33
C LEU A 30 14.51 3.49 6.99
N TYR A 31 13.42 3.52 6.22
CA TYR A 31 12.15 3.01 6.68
C TYR A 31 12.28 1.51 6.94
N ASN A 32 12.12 1.09 8.20
CA ASN A 32 12.23 -0.31 8.58
C ASN A 32 11.00 -1.10 8.07
N THR A 33 11.11 -1.69 6.88
CA THR A 33 10.03 -2.44 6.23
C THR A 33 9.66 -3.72 6.97
N SER A 34 10.54 -4.23 7.85
CA SER A 34 10.26 -5.43 8.66
C SER A 34 9.27 -5.17 9.80
N SER A 35 9.07 -3.90 10.18
CA SER A 35 8.19 -3.49 11.29
C SER A 35 6.72 -3.33 10.88
N TYR A 36 6.42 -3.42 9.58
CA TYR A 36 5.09 -3.14 9.04
C TYR A 36 4.54 -4.33 8.27
N LYS A 37 3.22 -4.58 8.41
CA LYS A 37 2.52 -5.44 7.45
C LYS A 37 2.37 -4.73 6.11
N TYR A 38 2.06 -3.43 6.15
CA TYR A 38 2.07 -2.57 4.98
C TYR A 38 2.29 -1.10 5.37
N ALA A 39 2.71 -0.29 4.40
CA ALA A 39 2.83 1.16 4.55
C ALA A 39 2.52 1.83 3.21
N ILE A 40 1.99 3.05 3.24
CA ILE A 40 1.69 3.86 2.06
C ILE A 40 2.42 5.21 2.20
N PHE A 41 3.08 5.64 1.13
CA PHE A 41 3.91 6.83 1.08
C PHE A 41 3.47 7.73 -0.07
N ASP A 42 3.56 9.04 0.16
CA ASP A 42 3.34 10.07 -0.84
C ASP A 42 4.62 10.87 -1.06
N ILE A 43 4.93 11.14 -2.33
CA ILE A 43 6.12 11.90 -2.73
C ILE A 43 5.98 13.38 -2.37
N ASP A 44 4.80 13.98 -2.44
CA ASP A 44 4.61 15.44 -2.41
C ASP A 44 5.01 16.08 -1.07
N LEU A 45 5.04 15.31 0.02
CA LEU A 45 5.35 15.79 1.37
C LEU A 45 6.76 15.41 1.86
N ASN A 46 7.73 15.22 0.94
CA ASN A 46 9.10 14.71 1.19
C ASN A 46 9.21 13.19 1.36
N CYS A 47 8.43 12.40 0.62
CA CYS A 47 8.30 10.95 0.86
C CYS A 47 7.82 10.65 2.29
N SER A 48 6.92 11.48 2.82
CA SER A 48 6.37 11.25 4.15
C SER A 48 5.46 10.02 4.11
N GLU A 49 5.65 9.13 5.07
CA GLU A 49 4.74 8.03 5.35
C GLU A 49 3.33 8.61 5.61
N LEU A 50 2.38 8.30 4.73
CA LEU A 50 0.98 8.71 4.86
C LEU A 50 0.25 7.85 5.87
N TYR A 51 0.57 6.55 5.86
CA TYR A 51 -0.07 5.55 6.69
C TYR A 51 0.82 4.33 6.87
N ALA A 52 1.09 3.97 8.13
CA ALA A 52 1.67 2.70 8.50
C ALA A 52 1.04 2.23 9.81
N PRO A 53 0.15 1.22 9.77
CA PRO A 53 -0.41 0.67 10.99
C PRO A 53 0.71 -0.01 11.76
N THR A 54 0.95 0.48 12.97
CA THR A 54 2.11 0.03 13.76
C THR A 54 1.88 -1.32 14.44
N ASN A 55 0.66 -1.88 14.44
CA ASN A 55 0.30 -3.06 15.22
C ASN A 55 -1.00 -3.74 14.74
N THR A 56 -1.22 -3.89 13.43
CA THR A 56 -2.35 -4.71 12.97
C THR A 56 -1.91 -6.16 12.80
N ASN A 57 -2.22 -6.98 13.81
CA ASN A 57 -2.23 -8.45 13.68
C ASN A 57 -3.34 -8.96 12.75
N ASN A 58 -4.23 -8.08 12.28
CA ASN A 58 -5.17 -8.43 11.22
C ASN A 58 -4.45 -8.39 9.86
N ASP A 59 -4.30 -9.57 9.27
CA ASP A 59 -3.92 -9.83 7.88
C ASP A 59 -4.97 -9.31 6.86
N ASP A 60 -5.69 -8.23 7.19
CA ASP A 60 -6.73 -7.70 6.33
C ASP A 60 -6.11 -6.91 5.17
N PHE A 61 -5.80 -7.66 4.12
CA PHE A 61 -5.56 -7.15 2.78
C PHE A 61 -6.65 -6.15 2.34
N SER A 62 -7.90 -6.37 2.79
CA SER A 62 -9.03 -5.44 2.62
C SER A 62 -8.77 -4.06 3.22
N SER A 63 -8.16 -4.01 4.40
CA SER A 63 -7.77 -2.76 5.05
C SER A 63 -6.72 -2.06 4.20
N PHE A 64 -5.63 -2.74 3.82
CA PHE A 64 -4.60 -2.17 2.92
C PHE A 64 -5.22 -1.54 1.66
N ARG A 65 -6.13 -2.27 0.99
CA ARG A 65 -6.83 -1.77 -0.19
C ARG A 65 -7.62 -0.49 0.09
N SER A 66 -8.30 -0.39 1.23
CA SER A 66 -9.11 0.79 1.56
C SER A 66 -8.30 2.09 1.69
N PHE A 67 -6.99 1.98 1.92
CA PHE A 67 -6.08 3.13 1.99
C PHE A 67 -5.46 3.52 0.64
N LEU A 68 -5.61 2.71 -0.41
CA LEU A 68 -5.08 3.05 -1.72
C LEU A 68 -5.94 4.16 -2.36
N PRO A 69 -5.34 5.31 -2.73
CA PRO A 69 -6.06 6.41 -3.35
C PRO A 69 -6.58 6.03 -4.74
N VAL A 70 -7.83 6.42 -5.05
CA VAL A 70 -8.47 6.12 -6.34
C VAL A 70 -8.02 7.08 -7.44
N SER A 71 -7.64 8.31 -7.08
CA SER A 71 -7.35 9.40 -8.02
C SER A 71 -5.93 9.94 -7.96
N LYS A 72 -5.09 9.41 -7.07
CA LYS A 72 -3.70 9.86 -6.87
C LYS A 72 -2.75 8.68 -6.90
N CYS A 73 -1.53 8.92 -7.34
CA CYS A 73 -0.47 7.93 -7.23
C CYS A 73 0.06 7.87 -5.81
N CYS A 74 0.59 6.71 -5.42
CA CYS A 74 1.32 6.56 -4.16
C CYS A 74 2.37 5.45 -4.30
N PHE A 75 3.28 5.37 -3.35
CA PHE A 75 4.05 4.15 -3.13
C PHE A 75 3.43 3.34 -2.01
N ALA A 76 3.50 2.03 -2.11
CA ALA A 76 3.09 1.14 -1.05
C ALA A 76 4.13 0.06 -0.81
N VAL A 77 4.25 -0.37 0.43
CA VAL A 77 5.00 -1.57 0.81
C VAL A 77 4.00 -2.53 1.42
N TYR A 78 4.10 -3.81 1.08
CA TYR A 78 3.26 -4.86 1.63
C TYR A 78 4.08 -6.12 1.88
N LYS A 79 4.01 -6.64 3.10
CA LYS A 79 4.61 -7.92 3.48
C LYS A 79 3.68 -9.06 3.09
N LEU A 80 3.98 -9.68 1.97
CA LEU A 80 3.27 -10.84 1.46
C LEU A 80 3.76 -12.10 2.17
N THR A 81 2.84 -12.84 2.81
CA THR A 81 3.10 -14.10 3.50
C THR A 81 2.25 -15.20 2.89
N PHE A 82 2.85 -16.30 2.45
CA PHE A 82 2.14 -17.42 1.83
C PHE A 82 2.94 -18.73 1.98
N ILE A 83 2.34 -19.87 1.64
CA ILE A 83 3.03 -21.16 1.61
C ILE A 83 3.60 -21.43 0.21
N MET A 84 4.88 -21.78 0.14
CA MET A 84 5.57 -22.21 -1.07
C MET A 84 6.30 -23.51 -0.77
N ASP A 85 6.06 -24.55 -1.56
CA ASP A 85 6.69 -25.88 -1.41
C ASP A 85 6.62 -26.42 0.03
N MET A 86 5.43 -26.35 0.63
CA MET A 86 5.13 -26.76 2.02
C MET A 86 5.89 -25.98 3.10
N ARG A 87 6.54 -24.86 2.77
CA ARG A 87 7.24 -23.99 3.71
C ARG A 87 6.61 -22.60 3.76
N PRO A 88 6.60 -21.94 4.93
CA PRO A 88 6.20 -20.55 5.01
C PRO A 88 7.21 -19.67 4.27
N PHE A 89 6.70 -18.77 3.44
CA PHE A 89 7.46 -17.80 2.69
C PHE A 89 6.93 -16.40 2.97
N SER A 90 7.84 -15.43 3.08
CA SER A 90 7.53 -14.03 3.28
C SER A 90 8.37 -13.19 2.33
N ALA A 91 7.75 -12.21 1.68
CA ALA A 91 8.45 -11.22 0.86
C ALA A 91 7.86 -9.82 1.05
N ILE A 92 8.72 -8.83 1.00
CA ILE A 92 8.40 -7.42 1.00
C ILE A 92 8.20 -6.97 -0.45
N ILE A 93 6.96 -6.65 -0.79
CA ILE A 93 6.58 -6.14 -2.10
C ILE A 93 6.54 -4.62 -2.01
N PHE A 94 7.38 -3.96 -2.79
CA PHE A 94 7.26 -2.54 -3.07
C PHE A 94 6.37 -2.34 -4.30
N CYS A 95 5.40 -1.44 -4.19
CA CYS A 95 4.40 -1.17 -5.20
C CYS A 95 4.41 0.31 -5.59
N THR A 96 4.54 0.58 -6.88
CA THR A 96 4.21 1.87 -7.48
C THR A 96 2.75 1.83 -7.92
N TRP A 97 1.88 2.53 -7.19
CA TRP A 97 0.45 2.57 -7.44
C TRP A 97 0.12 3.73 -8.39
N LEU A 98 -0.40 3.40 -9.57
CA LEU A 98 -0.65 4.32 -10.68
C LEU A 98 -2.12 4.21 -11.15
N PRO A 99 -3.09 4.70 -10.36
CA PRO A 99 -4.49 4.50 -10.71
C PRO A 99 -4.83 5.21 -12.03
N PRO A 100 -5.77 4.68 -12.84
CA PRO A 100 -6.09 5.25 -14.14
C PRO A 100 -6.49 6.72 -14.09
N ALA A 101 -7.17 7.13 -13.01
CA ALA A 101 -7.66 8.49 -12.80
C ALA A 101 -6.59 9.51 -12.39
N ALA A 102 -5.36 9.08 -12.06
CA ALA A 102 -4.25 10.01 -11.82
C ALA A 102 -3.78 10.64 -13.14
N SER A 103 -3.22 11.85 -13.05
CA SER A 103 -2.68 12.53 -14.23
C SER A 103 -1.42 11.85 -14.77
N GLU A 104 -1.18 11.92 -16.08
CA GLU A 104 0.02 11.32 -16.69
C GLU A 104 1.32 11.93 -16.15
N SER A 105 1.32 13.23 -15.83
CA SER A 105 2.45 13.91 -15.21
C SER A 105 2.77 13.37 -13.81
N GLU A 106 1.74 13.08 -13.02
CA GLU A 106 1.88 12.45 -11.71
C GLU A 106 2.37 11.01 -11.82
N LYS A 107 1.80 10.21 -12.74
CA LYS A 107 2.27 8.84 -12.98
C LYS A 107 3.75 8.79 -13.35
N HIS A 108 4.18 9.68 -14.25
CA HIS A 108 5.58 9.79 -14.65
C HIS A 108 6.50 10.19 -13.47
N ARG A 109 6.05 11.12 -12.61
CA ARG A 109 6.76 11.49 -11.39
C ARG A 109 6.94 10.29 -10.46
N TYR A 110 5.91 9.47 -10.27
CA TYR A 110 5.99 8.30 -9.40
C TYR A 110 6.88 7.18 -9.95
N VAL A 111 6.82 6.93 -11.27
CA VAL A 111 7.72 5.96 -11.92
C VAL A 111 9.18 6.40 -11.79
N SER A 112 9.50 7.66 -12.10
CA SER A 112 10.87 8.17 -12.05
C SER A 112 11.46 8.18 -10.62
N ARG A 113 10.62 8.35 -9.60
CA ARG A 113 11.05 8.39 -8.18
C ARG A 113 11.05 7.03 -7.48
N ALA A 114 10.61 5.96 -8.13
CA ALA A 114 10.51 4.64 -7.53
C ALA A 114 11.87 4.14 -7.01
N GLY A 115 12.94 4.32 -7.79
CA GLY A 115 14.31 3.96 -7.41
C GLY A 115 14.83 4.73 -6.19
N ASP A 116 14.54 6.04 -6.11
CA ASP A 116 14.93 6.87 -4.96
C ASP A 116 14.19 6.41 -3.69
N MET A 117 12.91 6.06 -3.81
CA MET A 117 12.12 5.58 -2.67
C MET A 117 12.59 4.21 -2.19
N MET A 118 12.88 3.27 -3.08
CA MET A 118 13.40 1.95 -2.71
C MET A 118 14.72 2.06 -1.93
N LYS A 119 15.60 2.99 -2.31
CA LYS A 119 16.86 3.26 -1.58
C LYS A 119 16.62 3.78 -0.15
N LYS A 120 15.44 4.32 0.15
CA LYS A 120 15.05 4.77 1.49
C LYS A 120 14.40 3.66 2.31
N LEU A 121 14.08 2.51 1.72
CA LEU A 121 13.58 1.34 2.44
C LEU A 121 14.74 0.51 2.97
N SER A 122 14.58 -0.11 4.14
CA SER A 122 15.61 -1.01 4.68
C SER A 122 15.83 -2.25 3.81
N HIS A 123 14.76 -2.75 3.19
CA HIS A 123 14.76 -3.94 2.34
C HIS A 123 13.49 -4.01 1.48
N CYS A 124 13.61 -4.48 0.24
CA CYS A 124 12.50 -4.89 -0.62
C CYS A 124 12.92 -6.08 -1.49
N ASP A 125 12.06 -7.09 -1.61
CA ASP A 125 12.34 -8.30 -2.41
C ASP A 125 11.89 -8.14 -3.86
N PHE A 126 10.71 -7.53 -4.07
CA PHE A 126 10.12 -7.38 -5.39
C PHE A 126 9.55 -5.97 -5.59
N HIS A 127 9.66 -5.46 -6.81
CA HIS A 127 9.05 -4.20 -7.23
C HIS A 127 7.95 -4.45 -8.27
N PHE A 128 6.72 -4.10 -7.93
CA PHE A 128 5.59 -4.11 -8.85
C PHE A 128 5.14 -2.70 -9.19
N VAL A 129 4.75 -2.51 -10.45
CA VAL A 129 3.99 -1.34 -10.90
C VAL A 129 2.57 -1.84 -11.15
N CYS A 130 1.59 -1.18 -10.55
CA CYS A 130 0.20 -1.59 -10.60
C CYS A 130 -0.70 -0.39 -10.90
N SER A 131 -1.67 -0.60 -11.78
CA SER A 131 -2.69 0.40 -12.10
C SER A 131 -4.05 0.04 -11.48
N GLU A 132 -4.31 -1.25 -11.33
CA GLU A 132 -5.54 -1.75 -10.74
C GLU A 132 -5.29 -2.56 -9.48
N TRP A 133 -6.22 -2.47 -8.53
CA TRP A 133 -6.10 -3.13 -7.24
C TRP A 133 -6.12 -4.66 -7.40
N LYS A 134 -6.74 -5.15 -8.48
CA LYS A 134 -6.78 -6.57 -8.84
C LYS A 134 -5.38 -7.11 -9.06
N GLU A 135 -4.48 -6.32 -9.64
CA GLU A 135 -3.08 -6.73 -9.86
C GLU A 135 -2.33 -6.97 -8.55
N PHE A 136 -2.75 -6.29 -7.48
CA PHE A 136 -2.14 -6.40 -6.16
C PHE A 136 -2.88 -7.36 -5.22
N GLN A 137 -4.00 -7.97 -5.64
CA GLN A 137 -4.70 -8.99 -4.85
C GLN A 137 -3.74 -10.08 -4.39
N HIS A 138 -3.92 -10.56 -3.15
CA HIS A 138 -3.05 -11.59 -2.57
C HIS A 138 -2.77 -12.77 -3.51
N VAL A 139 -3.80 -13.34 -4.14
CA VAL A 139 -3.65 -14.45 -5.09
C VAL A 139 -2.77 -14.10 -6.31
N ASN A 140 -2.91 -12.89 -6.85
CA ASN A 140 -2.17 -12.43 -8.01
C ASN A 140 -0.72 -12.07 -7.64
N ALA A 141 -0.53 -11.43 -6.49
CA ALA A 141 0.79 -11.15 -5.94
C ALA A 141 1.57 -12.44 -5.68
N VAL A 142 0.95 -13.46 -5.05
CA VAL A 142 1.55 -14.79 -4.86
C VAL A 142 1.89 -15.44 -6.18
N SER A 143 0.97 -15.42 -7.16
CA SER A 143 1.25 -16.00 -8.47
C SER A 143 2.42 -15.30 -9.17
N ARG A 144 2.55 -13.98 -9.04
CA ARG A 144 3.63 -13.21 -9.64
C ARG A 144 4.97 -13.49 -8.97
N VAL A 145 5.02 -13.49 -7.63
CA VAL A 145 6.22 -13.84 -6.86
C VAL A 145 6.69 -15.25 -7.21
N ARG A 146 5.79 -16.25 -7.23
CA ARG A 146 6.14 -17.63 -7.60
C ARG A 146 6.74 -17.74 -8.99
N LYS A 147 6.25 -16.95 -9.96
CA LYS A 147 6.81 -16.92 -11.32
C LYS A 147 8.21 -16.33 -11.35
N LEU A 148 8.45 -15.26 -10.59
CA LEU A 148 9.76 -14.61 -10.52
C LEU A 148 10.80 -15.52 -9.87
N ILE A 149 10.47 -16.16 -8.75
CA ILE A 149 11.36 -17.10 -8.04
C ILE A 149 11.75 -18.30 -8.91
N LYS A 150 10.84 -18.78 -9.77
CA LYS A 150 11.12 -19.90 -10.68
C LYS A 150 11.89 -19.51 -11.94
N ALA A 151 12.00 -18.21 -12.24
CA ALA A 151 12.71 -17.70 -13.39
C ALA A 151 14.18 -17.39 -13.09
N GLU A 152 14.53 -17.32 -11.80
CA GLU A 152 15.92 -17.30 -11.28
C GLU A 152 16.46 -18.74 -11.12
#